data_AF-A0A816HQ37-F1
#
_entry.id   AF-A0A816HQ37-F1
#
_cell.length_a   1.000
_cell.length_b   1.000
_cell.length_c   1.000
_cell.angle_alpha   90.00
_cell.angle_beta   90.00
_cell.angle_gamma   90.00
#
_symmetry.space_group_name_H-M   'P 1'
#
loop_
_entity.id
_entity.type
_entity.pdbx_description
1 polymer ?
#
loop_
_entity_poly.entity_id
_entity_poly.type
_entity_poly.pdbx_seq_one_letter_code
_entity_poly.pdbx_strand_id
1 'polypeptide(L)'
;MTIHSFLGEQHNSGKPRTIKLGDLNLEKEWTLVEYLLIDEMSMVGLTLLGKLNRILCAAKHADPQIPFGGINVIFFGDYLQKQKEIQQRVARSLILQMNCVVKLTQQMRTEDIRYLQLLERLRQGQCSYEDYELLLTRVVGQSSVSLCEPPWNQ
;
A
#
# COMPACT_ATOMS: atom_id res chain seq x y z
N MET A 1 -4.22 0.94 -12.82
CA MET A 1 -4.25 -0.54 -12.73
C MET A 1 -3.84 -0.92 -11.31
N THR A 2 -4.46 -1.91 -10.67
CA THR A 2 -3.99 -2.39 -9.36
C THR A 2 -2.89 -3.43 -9.53
N ILE A 3 -1.96 -3.52 -8.59
CA ILE A 3 -0.89 -4.54 -8.59
C ILE A 3 -1.47 -5.98 -8.63
N HIS A 4 -2.58 -6.23 -7.94
CA HIS A 4 -3.25 -7.53 -7.96
C HIS A 4 -3.85 -7.84 -9.34
N SER A 5 -4.49 -6.86 -9.98
CA SER A 5 -5.01 -7.02 -11.35
C SER A 5 -3.90 -7.21 -12.37
N PHE A 6 -2.77 -6.52 -12.20
CA PHE A 6 -1.59 -6.70 -13.03
C PHE A 6 -1.08 -8.15 -12.91
N LEU A 7 -0.93 -8.64 -11.68
CA LEU A 7 -0.42 -9.98 -11.37
C LEU A 7 -1.43 -11.12 -11.62
N GLY A 8 -2.63 -10.80 -12.11
CA GLY A 8 -3.66 -11.80 -12.42
C GLY A 8 -4.36 -12.39 -11.21
N GLU A 9 -4.15 -11.85 -10.01
CA GLU A 9 -4.85 -12.24 -8.78
C GLU A 9 -6.20 -11.50 -8.73
N GLN A 10 -7.18 -11.98 -9.51
CA GLN A 10 -8.58 -11.51 -9.37
C GLN A 10 -9.32 -12.38 -8.35
N HIS A 11 -10.03 -11.73 -7.43
CA HIS A 11 -10.84 -12.40 -6.41
C HIS A 11 -12.31 -12.61 -6.85
N ASN A 12 -12.73 -12.06 -7.99
CA ASN A 12 -14.10 -12.18 -8.51
C ASN A 12 -14.11 -12.68 -9.96
N SER A 13 -14.72 -13.87 -10.16
CA SER A 13 -15.42 -14.45 -11.34
C SER A 13 -14.92 -14.24 -12.79
N GLY A 14 -13.81 -13.57 -13.05
CA GLY A 14 -13.13 -13.55 -14.35
C GLY A 14 -12.03 -14.62 -14.42
N LYS A 15 -11.72 -15.14 -15.62
CA LYS A 15 -10.55 -16.03 -15.80
C LYS A 15 -9.29 -15.28 -15.36
N PRO A 16 -8.51 -15.78 -14.39
CA PRO A 16 -7.31 -15.09 -13.92
C PRO A 16 -6.30 -14.96 -15.07
N ARG A 17 -5.66 -13.79 -15.20
CA ARG A 17 -4.56 -13.59 -16.16
C ARG A 17 -3.36 -14.38 -15.67
N THR A 18 -3.16 -15.59 -16.16
CA THR A 18 -1.99 -16.40 -15.80
C THR A 18 -0.75 -15.81 -16.47
N ILE A 19 0.02 -15.01 -15.73
CA ILE A 19 1.34 -14.57 -16.19
C ILE A 19 2.28 -15.77 -16.14
N LYS A 20 2.71 -16.24 -17.31
CA LYS A 20 3.78 -17.22 -17.43
C LYS A 20 5.12 -16.48 -17.47
N LEU A 21 6.13 -17.06 -16.84
CA LEU A 21 7.50 -16.59 -16.98
C LEU A 21 7.91 -16.73 -18.47
N GLY A 22 8.48 -15.68 -19.07
CA GLY A 22 8.83 -15.67 -20.50
C GLY A 22 7.64 -15.44 -21.44
N ASP A 23 6.58 -14.76 -20.97
CA ASP A 23 5.51 -14.31 -21.86
C ASP A 23 6.00 -13.17 -22.77
N LEU A 24 6.13 -13.45 -24.06
CA LEU A 24 6.58 -12.50 -25.09
C LEU A 24 5.76 -11.20 -25.11
N ASN A 25 4.47 -11.25 -24.75
CA ASN A 25 3.66 -10.04 -24.68
C ASN A 25 4.06 -9.17 -23.50
N LEU A 26 4.35 -9.79 -22.36
CA LEU A 26 4.84 -9.09 -21.18
C LEU A 26 6.24 -8.52 -21.42
N GLU A 27 7.13 -9.27 -22.06
CA GLU A 27 8.45 -8.79 -22.45
C GLU A 27 8.32 -7.53 -23.32
N LYS A 28 7.50 -7.57 -24.37
CA LYS A 28 7.24 -6.39 -25.23
C LYS A 28 6.65 -5.21 -24.45
N GLU A 29 5.66 -5.47 -23.59
CA GLU A 29 4.99 -4.46 -22.76
C GLU A 29 5.99 -3.76 -21.82
N TRP A 30 6.91 -4.51 -21.23
CA TRP A 30 7.86 -4.01 -20.23
C TRP A 30 9.23 -3.64 -20.80
N THR A 31 9.54 -3.95 -22.05
CA THR A 31 10.85 -3.71 -22.68
C THR A 31 11.29 -2.26 -22.48
N LEU A 32 10.39 -1.29 -22.74
CA LEU A 32 10.71 0.14 -22.68
C LEU A 32 10.39 0.81 -21.34
N VAL A 33 9.87 0.07 -20.36
CA VAL A 33 9.51 0.65 -19.06
C VAL A 33 10.76 0.88 -18.22
N GLU A 34 11.06 2.13 -17.89
CA GLU A 34 12.22 2.51 -17.08
C GLU A 34 11.86 2.83 -15.63
N TYR A 35 10.62 3.24 -15.38
CA TYR A 35 10.12 3.65 -14.07
C TYR A 35 8.82 2.93 -13.71
N LEU A 36 8.72 2.53 -12.45
CA LEU A 36 7.51 1.93 -11.88
C LEU A 36 7.12 2.68 -10.60
N LEU A 37 5.92 3.25 -10.60
CA LEU A 37 5.35 3.93 -9.44
C LEU A 37 4.34 3.02 -8.76
N ILE A 38 4.51 2.76 -7.47
CA ILE A 38 3.60 1.93 -6.68
C ILE A 38 3.08 2.77 -5.54
N ASP A 39 1.79 3.12 -5.60
CA ASP A 39 1.09 3.81 -4.54
C ASP A 39 0.50 2.84 -3.51
N GLU A 40 0.26 3.34 -2.30
CA GLU A 40 -0.28 2.59 -1.17
C GLU A 40 0.51 1.31 -0.83
N MET A 41 1.84 1.42 -0.83
CA MET A 41 2.77 0.31 -0.57
C MET A 41 2.53 -0.38 0.79
N SER A 42 1.91 0.31 1.75
CA SER A 42 1.50 -0.27 3.04
C SER A 42 0.49 -1.41 2.91
N MET A 43 -0.33 -1.39 1.85
CA MET A 43 -1.26 -2.45 1.50
C MET A 43 -0.66 -3.55 0.62
N VAL A 44 0.60 -3.41 0.18
CA VAL A 44 1.27 -4.41 -0.67
C VAL A 44 2.02 -5.40 0.22
N GLY A 45 1.51 -6.63 0.23
CA GLY A 45 2.18 -7.71 0.95
C GLY A 45 3.53 -8.07 0.33
N LEU A 46 4.47 -8.46 1.18
CA LEU A 46 5.82 -8.92 0.81
C LEU A 46 5.80 -10.05 -0.25
N THR A 47 4.89 -11.00 -0.13
CA THR A 47 4.70 -12.08 -1.14
C THR A 47 4.39 -11.52 -2.53
N LEU A 48 3.52 -10.52 -2.60
CA LEU A 48 3.11 -9.89 -3.85
C LEU A 48 4.27 -9.14 -4.49
N LEU A 49 5.05 -8.42 -3.67
CA LEU A 49 6.26 -7.73 -4.10
C LEU A 49 7.30 -8.69 -4.67
N GLY A 50 7.51 -9.84 -4.02
CA GLY A 50 8.40 -10.89 -4.51
C GLY A 50 7.95 -11.50 -5.85
N LYS A 51 6.64 -11.71 -6.03
CA LYS A 51 6.08 -12.15 -7.33
C LYS A 51 6.32 -11.12 -8.42
N LEU A 52 6.04 -9.85 -8.12
CA LEU A 52 6.29 -8.73 -9.03
C LEU A 52 7.76 -8.68 -9.46
N ASN A 53 8.69 -8.76 -8.51
CA ASN A 53 10.12 -8.79 -8.81
C ASN A 53 10.49 -9.90 -9.81
N ARG A 54 10.05 -11.13 -9.57
CA ARG A 54 10.34 -12.28 -10.45
C ARG A 54 9.80 -12.07 -11.87
N ILE A 55 8.59 -11.55 -11.98
CA ILE A 55 7.93 -11.29 -13.26
C ILE A 55 8.68 -10.21 -14.03
N LEU A 56 9.10 -9.13 -13.36
CA LEU A 56 9.83 -8.04 -14.00
C LEU A 56 11.25 -8.44 -14.41
N CYS A 57 11.97 -9.20 -13.57
CA CYS A 57 13.28 -9.76 -13.95
C CYS A 57 13.17 -10.63 -15.21
N ALA A 58 12.14 -11.47 -15.30
CA ALA A 58 11.89 -12.29 -16.48
C ALA A 58 11.58 -11.44 -17.71
N ALA A 59 10.66 -10.47 -17.59
CA ALA A 59 10.27 -9.60 -18.70
C ALA A 59 11.44 -8.73 -19.23
N LYS A 60 12.39 -8.39 -18.35
CA LYS A 60 13.59 -7.61 -18.69
C LYS A 60 14.80 -8.46 -19.07
N HIS A 61 14.69 -9.79 -19.05
CA HIS A 61 15.83 -10.70 -19.23
C HIS A 61 17.01 -10.37 -18.29
N ALA A 62 16.70 -9.92 -17.08
CA ALA A 62 17.68 -9.47 -16.10
C ALA A 62 18.07 -10.58 -15.12
N ASP A 63 19.27 -10.49 -14.56
CA ASP A 63 19.72 -11.37 -13.50
C ASP A 63 18.75 -11.29 -12.29
N PRO A 64 18.33 -12.43 -11.69
CA PRO A 64 17.47 -12.45 -10.50
C PRO A 64 17.99 -11.65 -9.29
N GLN A 65 19.29 -11.35 -9.22
CA GLN A 65 19.91 -10.51 -8.19
C GLN A 65 19.66 -9.02 -8.41
N ILE A 66 19.31 -8.60 -9.64
CA ILE A 66 18.97 -7.22 -9.96
C ILE A 66 17.49 -7.01 -9.60
N PRO A 67 17.19 -6.18 -8.57
CA PRO A 67 15.82 -5.95 -8.16
C PRO A 67 14.99 -5.34 -9.30
N PHE A 68 13.77 -5.85 -9.43
CA PHE A 68 12.74 -5.44 -10.40
C PHE A 68 13.25 -5.40 -11.85
N GLY A 69 14.25 -6.22 -12.19
CA GLY A 69 14.83 -6.27 -13.53
C GLY A 69 15.55 -4.98 -13.95
N GLY A 70 16.03 -4.18 -12.99
CA GLY A 70 16.74 -2.93 -13.25
C GLY A 70 15.84 -1.73 -13.47
N ILE A 71 14.53 -1.87 -13.27
CA ILE A 71 13.56 -0.77 -13.33
C ILE A 71 13.74 0.13 -12.09
N ASN A 72 13.69 1.45 -12.29
CA ASN A 72 13.66 2.41 -11.20
C ASN A 72 12.27 2.37 -10.52
N VAL A 73 12.21 1.87 -9.30
CA VAL A 73 10.93 1.74 -8.57
C VAL A 73 10.79 2.85 -7.54
N ILE A 74 9.66 3.55 -7.59
CA ILE A 74 9.29 4.60 -6.64
C ILE A 74 8.05 4.13 -5.88
N PHE A 75 8.20 3.96 -4.56
CA PHE A 75 7.12 3.57 -3.68
C PHE A 75 6.54 4.80 -2.98
N PHE A 76 5.21 4.88 -2.95
CA PHE A 76 4.45 5.81 -2.13
C PHE A 76 3.60 5.01 -1.15
N GLY A 77 3.41 5.54 0.05
CA GLY A 77 2.52 4.93 1.02
C GLY A 77 2.80 5.35 2.44
N ASP A 78 1.93 4.90 3.32
CA ASP A 78 1.97 5.20 4.74
C ASP A 78 1.67 3.94 5.54
N TYR A 79 2.72 3.36 6.13
CA TYR A 79 2.60 2.14 6.92
C TYR A 79 1.79 2.32 8.20
N LEU A 80 1.60 3.54 8.70
CA LEU A 80 0.75 3.76 9.88
C LEU A 80 -0.75 3.80 9.53
N GLN A 81 -1.12 4.00 8.26
CA GLN A 81 -2.52 4.04 7.86
C GLN A 81 -3.13 2.64 7.71
N LYS A 82 -2.38 1.71 7.11
CA LYS A 82 -2.86 0.34 6.82
C LYS A 82 -1.69 -0.63 6.90
N GLN A 83 -1.57 -1.37 7.99
CA GLN A 83 -0.63 -2.50 8.07
C GLN A 83 -1.27 -3.77 7.54
N LYS A 84 -0.61 -4.43 6.59
CA LYS A 84 -0.79 -5.87 6.35
C LYS A 84 0.24 -6.66 7.17
N GLU A 85 -0.12 -7.89 7.51
CA GLU A 85 0.80 -8.81 8.19
C GLU A 85 2.12 -8.94 7.41
N ILE A 86 3.24 -8.72 8.10
CA ILE A 86 4.58 -8.87 7.55
C ILE A 86 4.91 -10.37 7.52
N GLN A 87 4.50 -11.04 6.46
CA GLN A 87 4.90 -12.43 6.22
C GLN A 87 6.01 -12.48 5.16
N GLN A 88 7.09 -13.21 5.48
CA GLN A 88 8.20 -13.71 4.62
C GLN A 88 9.56 -12.97 4.65
N ARG A 89 10.63 -13.80 4.65
CA ARG A 89 12.06 -13.40 4.64
C ARG A 89 12.55 -12.89 3.28
N VAL A 90 11.98 -13.35 2.17
CA VAL A 90 12.48 -13.04 0.80
C VAL A 90 12.20 -11.60 0.40
N ALA A 91 11.02 -11.06 0.69
CA ALA A 91 10.73 -9.68 0.30
C ALA A 91 11.41 -8.65 1.23
N ARG A 92 11.88 -9.09 2.41
CA ARG A 92 12.71 -8.25 3.27
C ARG A 92 13.99 -7.83 2.55
N SER A 93 14.61 -8.70 1.74
CA SER A 93 15.81 -8.33 0.99
C SER A 93 15.52 -7.26 -0.08
N LEU A 94 14.34 -7.29 -0.71
CA LEU A 94 13.92 -6.27 -1.68
C LEU A 94 13.71 -4.90 -1.01
N ILE A 95 13.06 -4.88 0.15
CA ILE A 95 12.90 -3.64 0.93
C ILE A 95 14.26 -3.10 1.41
N LEU A 96 15.18 -3.96 1.81
CA LEU A 96 16.54 -3.55 2.23
C LEU A 96 17.40 -3.01 1.09
N GLN A 97 17.03 -3.24 -0.17
CA GLN A 97 17.70 -2.68 -1.35
C GLN A 97 17.20 -1.26 -1.70
N MET A 98 16.22 -0.72 -0.97
CA MET A 98 15.83 0.68 -1.10
C MET A 98 17.02 1.59 -0.77
N ASN A 99 17.40 2.44 -1.72
CA ASN A 99 18.56 3.32 -1.60
C ASN A 99 18.21 4.75 -1.15
N CYS A 100 16.94 5.11 -1.14
CA CYS A 100 16.47 6.45 -0.79
C CYS A 100 15.09 6.39 -0.14
N VAL A 101 14.92 7.11 0.97
CA VAL A 101 13.64 7.28 1.66
C VAL A 101 13.42 8.77 1.90
N VAL A 102 12.31 9.29 1.41
CA VAL A 102 11.90 10.69 1.63
C VAL A 102 10.66 10.70 2.51
N LYS A 103 10.72 11.39 3.64
CA LYS A 103 9.57 11.59 4.53
C LYS A 103 8.98 12.97 4.27
N LEU A 104 7.75 13.01 3.76
CA LEU A 104 6.98 14.24 3.70
C LEU A 104 6.49 14.62 5.10
N THR A 105 6.73 15.85 5.52
CA THR A 105 6.41 16.36 6.86
C THR A 105 5.25 17.35 6.86
N GLN A 106 5.01 18.04 5.74
CA GLN A 106 3.95 19.02 5.62
C GLN A 106 2.66 18.37 5.13
N GLN A 107 1.61 18.50 5.93
CA GLN A 107 0.24 18.14 5.53
C GLN A 107 -0.34 19.27 4.68
N MET A 108 -1.00 18.91 3.56
CA MET A 108 -1.59 19.87 2.61
C MET A 108 -3.11 19.72 2.43
N ARG A 109 -3.75 18.74 3.10
CA ARG A 109 -5.15 18.36 2.88
C ARG A 109 -6.14 19.18 3.72
N THR A 110 -5.72 19.74 4.86
CA THR A 110 -6.62 20.43 5.79
C THR A 110 -5.94 21.63 6.41
N GLU A 111 -6.64 22.76 6.42
CA GLU A 111 -6.19 24.02 7.00
C GLU A 111 -6.64 24.20 8.46
N ASP A 112 -7.60 23.40 8.94
CA ASP A 112 -8.08 23.43 10.33
C ASP A 112 -7.00 22.88 11.28
N ILE A 113 -6.38 23.80 12.02
CA ILE A 113 -5.30 23.52 12.98
C ILE A 113 -5.76 22.56 14.08
N ARG A 114 -6.99 22.71 14.58
CA ARG A 114 -7.51 21.87 15.67
C ARG A 114 -7.69 20.43 15.18
N TYR A 115 -8.18 20.27 13.95
CA TYR A 115 -8.31 18.95 13.33
C TYR A 115 -6.95 18.33 12.97
N LEU A 116 -6.00 19.12 12.49
CA LEU A 116 -4.64 18.66 12.21
C LEU A 116 -3.97 18.09 13.47
N GLN A 117 -4.02 18.83 14.58
CA GLN A 117 -3.47 18.38 15.86
C GLN A 117 -4.09 17.06 16.35
N LEU A 118 -5.41 16.90 16.17
CA LEU A 118 -6.09 15.64 16.45
C LEU A 118 -5.54 14.51 15.57
N LEU A 119 -5.43 14.72 14.26
CA LEU A 119 -4.93 13.70 13.33
C LEU A 119 -3.47 13.30 13.62
N GLU A 120 -2.63 14.24 14.05
CA GLU A 120 -1.25 13.97 14.46
C GLU A 120 -1.19 13.10 15.72
N ARG A 121 -1.99 13.41 16.74
CA ARG A 121 -2.10 12.59 17.95
C ARG A 121 -2.66 11.20 17.63
N LEU A 122 -3.70 11.14 16.80
CA LEU A 122 -4.29 9.87 16.34
C LEU A 122 -3.27 9.00 15.64
N ARG A 123 -2.44 9.59 14.76
CA ARG A 123 -1.35 8.89 14.07
C ARG A 123 -0.33 8.27 15.02
N GLN A 124 -0.07 8.90 16.17
CA GLN A 124 0.87 8.41 17.18
C GLN A 124 0.21 7.50 18.24
N GLY A 125 -1.12 7.33 18.18
CA GLY A 125 -1.87 6.63 19.24
C GLY A 125 -1.90 7.41 20.56
N GLN A 126 -1.86 8.74 20.51
CA GLN A 126 -1.78 9.66 21.66
C GLN A 126 -3.02 10.56 21.79
N CYS A 127 -4.20 10.08 21.37
CA CYS A 127 -5.44 10.86 21.46
C CYS A 127 -5.78 11.24 22.91
N SER A 128 -6.27 12.47 23.10
CA SER A 128 -6.80 12.93 24.38
C SER A 128 -8.32 12.76 24.47
N TYR A 129 -8.89 13.05 25.65
CA TYR A 129 -10.35 13.03 25.81
C TYR A 129 -11.02 14.14 24.99
N GLU A 130 -10.37 15.30 24.85
CA GLU A 130 -10.83 16.42 24.05
C GLU A 130 -10.86 16.09 22.55
N ASP A 131 -9.96 15.23 22.08
CA ASP A 131 -10.00 14.71 20.70
C ASP A 131 -11.26 13.88 20.46
N TYR A 132 -11.61 13.02 21.44
CA TYR A 132 -12.82 12.23 21.41
C TYR A 132 -14.08 13.12 21.41
N GLU A 133 -14.15 14.11 22.30
CA GLU A 133 -15.26 15.07 22.32
C GLU A 133 -15.38 15.85 21.01
N LEU A 134 -14.25 16.27 20.42
CA LEU A 134 -14.25 16.94 19.12
C LEU A 134 -14.84 16.04 18.02
N LEU A 135 -14.51 14.76 17.99
CA LEU A 135 -15.10 13.81 17.02
C LEU A 135 -16.61 13.64 17.24
N LEU A 136 -17.08 13.62 18.49
CA LEU A 136 -18.51 13.54 18.80
C LEU A 136 -19.30 14.72 18.21
N THR A 137 -18.71 15.91 18.13
CA THR A 137 -19.36 17.08 17.49
C THR A 137 -19.66 16.88 16.00
N ARG A 138 -19.00 15.91 15.35
CA ARG A 138 -19.14 15.62 13.92
C ARG A 138 -20.11 14.48 13.62
N VAL A 139 -20.77 13.94 14.64
CA VAL A 139 -21.90 13.00 14.46
C VAL A 139 -23.11 13.80 13.99
N VAL A 140 -23.40 13.72 12.69
CA VAL A 140 -24.56 14.41 12.08
C VAL A 140 -25.78 13.51 12.19
N GLY A 141 -26.78 13.97 12.95
CA GLY A 141 -28.04 13.28 13.20
C GLY A 141 -28.26 13.05 14.70
N GLN A 142 -29.32 13.65 15.26
CA GLN A 142 -29.84 13.18 16.55
C GLN A 142 -30.55 11.84 16.30
N SER A 143 -30.02 10.72 16.81
CA SER A 143 -30.78 9.74 17.62
C SER A 143 -29.99 8.44 17.87
N SER A 144 -29.79 8.13 19.16
CA SER A 144 -29.79 6.77 19.74
C SER A 144 -29.10 5.61 18.98
N VAL A 145 -27.84 5.72 18.59
CA VAL A 145 -27.05 4.52 18.27
C VAL A 145 -26.11 4.25 19.43
N SER A 146 -26.53 3.33 20.31
CA SER A 146 -25.70 2.81 21.39
C SER A 146 -24.66 1.85 20.79
N LEU A 147 -23.37 2.16 20.94
CA LEU A 147 -22.29 1.23 20.59
C LEU A 147 -22.26 -0.03 21.49
N CYS A 148 -22.99 0.00 22.60
CA CYS A 148 -23.17 -1.14 23.49
C CYS A 148 -24.23 -2.14 22.98
N GLU A 149 -24.99 -1.79 21.94
CA GLU A 149 -26.01 -2.64 21.35
C GLU A 149 -25.51 -3.30 20.04
N PRO A 150 -25.91 -4.55 19.74
CA PRO A 150 -25.57 -5.21 18.48
C PRO A 150 -26.04 -4.39 17.27
N PRO A 151 -25.30 -4.40 16.13
CA PRO A 151 -24.21 -5.31 15.77
C PRO A 151 -22.81 -4.84 16.18
N TRP A 152 -22.69 -3.73 16.91
CA TRP A 152 -21.40 -3.08 17.19
C TRP A 152 -20.59 -3.75 18.32
N ASN A 153 -21.16 -4.74 19.01
CA ASN A 153 -20.55 -5.47 20.13
C ASN A 153 -20.19 -6.95 19.83
N GLN A 154 -20.04 -7.33 18.56
CA GLN A 154 -19.57 -8.66 18.16
C GLN A 154 -18.05 -8.72 17.98
#